data_AF-A0A7D6CHC7-F1
#
_entry.id   AF-A0A7D6CHC7-F1
#
_cell.length_a   1.000
_cell.length_b   1.000
_cell.length_c   1.000
_cell.angle_alpha   90.00
_cell.angle_beta   90.00
_cell.angle_gamma   90.00
#
_symmetry.space_group_name_H-M   'P 1'
#
loop_
_entity.id
_entity.type
_entity.pdbx_description
1 polymer ?
#
loop_
_entity_poly.entity_id
_entity_poly.type
_entity_poly.pdbx_seq_one_letter_code
_entity_poly.pdbx_strand_id
1 'polypeptide(L)'
;MLHAADQSGLDDVRAAIREASNATTGSRWQISDVEAAGNSLAAEVEILTARPATPAMLDLVEEAILVWDELSGHLRDAYHITRTEPEEITEPLVGAHRDLCERLDLDPDEIADRVDRLVERCHHDTIDVDVYADLLGEHVPAISRFPRR
;
A
#
# COMPACT_ATOMS: atom_id res chain seq x y z
N MET A 1 14.39 14.19 -21.47
CA MET A 1 15.07 13.64 -20.28
C MET A 1 14.11 13.25 -19.15
N LEU A 2 12.83 13.66 -19.17
CA LEU A 2 11.84 13.30 -18.13
C LEU A 2 11.61 11.77 -18.01
N HIS A 3 11.48 11.06 -19.14
CA HIS A 3 11.28 9.61 -19.15
C HIS A 3 12.31 8.75 -18.38
N ALA A 4 13.58 9.19 -18.30
CA ALA A 4 14.60 8.40 -17.61
C ALA A 4 14.52 8.56 -16.08
N ALA A 5 14.15 9.74 -15.60
CA ALA A 5 13.93 9.98 -14.18
C ALA A 5 12.67 9.25 -13.71
N ASP A 6 11.59 9.29 -14.50
CA ASP A 6 10.33 8.60 -14.21
C ASP A 6 10.55 7.08 -14.10
N GLN A 7 11.32 6.50 -15.03
CA GLN A 7 11.66 5.07 -15.00
C GLN A 7 12.50 4.70 -13.77
N SER A 8 13.47 5.53 -13.39
CA SER A 8 14.31 5.28 -12.20
C SER A 8 13.46 5.11 -10.94
N GLY A 9 12.45 5.96 -10.73
CA GLY A 9 11.63 5.87 -9.50
C GLY A 9 10.71 4.66 -9.47
N LEU A 10 10.20 4.23 -10.64
CA LEU A 10 9.44 2.99 -10.71
C LEU A 10 10.33 1.78 -10.38
N ASP A 11 11.60 1.81 -10.80
CA ASP A 11 12.56 0.74 -10.53
C ASP A 11 12.99 0.74 -9.05
N ASP A 12 13.14 1.91 -8.43
CA ASP A 12 13.45 2.04 -7.00
C ASP A 12 12.32 1.45 -6.13
N VAL A 13 11.06 1.77 -6.44
CA VAL A 13 9.89 1.21 -5.73
C VAL A 13 9.77 -0.29 -5.95
N ARG A 14 9.98 -0.79 -7.17
CA ARG A 14 10.03 -2.25 -7.43
C ARG A 14 11.10 -2.94 -6.59
N ALA A 15 12.26 -2.31 -6.43
CA ALA A 15 13.32 -2.86 -5.61
C ALA A 15 12.90 -2.89 -4.13
N ALA A 16 12.26 -1.84 -3.62
CA ALA A 16 11.73 -1.79 -2.25
C ALA A 16 10.63 -2.84 -2.00
N ILE A 17 9.67 -2.98 -2.91
CA ILE A 17 8.63 -4.03 -2.86
C ILE A 17 9.28 -5.42 -2.81
N ARG A 18 10.27 -5.66 -3.66
CA ARG A 18 10.98 -6.94 -3.70
C ARG A 18 11.75 -7.19 -2.41
N GLU A 19 12.44 -6.20 -1.86
CA GLU A 19 13.16 -6.34 -0.61
C GLU A 19 12.19 -6.64 0.54
N ALA A 20 11.10 -5.88 0.64
CA ALA A 20 10.05 -6.09 1.63
C ALA A 20 9.44 -7.50 1.53
N SER A 21 9.10 -7.96 0.33
CA SER A 21 8.58 -9.32 0.09
C SER A 21 9.54 -10.42 0.54
N ASN A 22 10.85 -10.13 0.63
CA ASN A 22 11.85 -11.09 1.05
C ASN A 22 12.26 -10.94 2.53
N ALA A 23 11.75 -9.93 3.25
CA ALA A 23 12.18 -9.59 4.61
C ALA A 23 12.06 -10.76 5.61
N THR A 24 11.10 -11.65 5.40
CA THR A 24 10.80 -12.78 6.31
C THR A 24 11.20 -14.14 5.74
N THR A 25 11.83 -14.18 4.56
CA THR A 25 12.17 -15.45 3.88
C THR A 25 13.41 -16.15 4.46
N GLY A 26 14.27 -15.41 5.16
CA GLY A 26 15.49 -15.94 5.77
C GLY A 26 15.26 -16.59 7.13
N SER A 27 15.98 -17.66 7.47
CA SER A 27 15.83 -18.38 8.76
C SER A 27 16.16 -17.60 10.05
N ARG A 28 16.58 -16.33 9.96
CA ARG A 28 17.04 -15.51 11.09
C ARG A 28 16.49 -14.08 11.07
N TRP A 29 15.40 -13.84 10.36
CA TRP A 29 14.75 -12.54 10.37
C TRP A 29 14.29 -12.16 11.78
N GLN A 30 14.22 -10.86 12.05
CA GLN A 30 13.77 -10.25 13.30
C GLN A 30 12.64 -9.26 12.99
N ILE A 31 11.82 -8.94 14.01
CA ILE A 31 10.76 -7.93 13.87
C ILE A 31 11.30 -6.59 13.36
N SER A 32 12.51 -6.21 13.76
CA SER A 32 13.16 -4.99 13.25
C SER A 32 13.42 -5.01 11.74
N ASP A 33 13.55 -6.20 11.12
CA ASP A 33 13.72 -6.32 9.68
C ASP A 33 12.39 -6.01 8.96
N VAL A 34 11.26 -6.42 9.55
CA VAL A 34 9.92 -6.09 9.07
C VAL A 34 9.65 -4.59 9.21
N GLU A 35 10.00 -4.00 10.36
CA GLU A 35 9.90 -2.54 10.57
C GLU A 35 10.75 -1.77 9.55
N ALA A 36 11.99 -2.19 9.33
CA ALA A 36 12.88 -1.54 8.36
C ALA A 36 12.34 -1.66 6.93
N ALA A 37 11.82 -2.83 6.55
CA ALA A 37 11.19 -3.05 5.26
C ALA A 37 9.96 -2.15 5.06
N GLY A 38 9.08 -2.06 6.06
CA GLY A 38 7.90 -1.18 6.01
C GLY A 38 8.26 0.29 5.85
N ASN A 39 9.19 0.78 6.68
CA ASN A 39 9.67 2.17 6.60
C ASN A 39 10.32 2.49 5.25
N SER A 40 11.14 1.58 4.72
CA SER A 40 11.76 1.75 3.40
C SER A 40 10.71 1.79 2.30
N LEU A 41 9.70 0.92 2.37
CA LEU A 41 8.63 0.85 1.39
C LEU A 41 7.79 2.13 1.38
N ALA A 42 7.38 2.62 2.55
CA ALA A 42 6.63 3.88 2.68
C ALA A 42 7.43 5.08 2.14
N ALA A 43 8.73 5.16 2.45
CA ALA A 43 9.58 6.24 1.97
C ALA A 43 9.69 6.28 0.44
N GLU A 44 9.89 5.12 -0.21
CA GLU A 44 9.97 5.07 -1.67
C GLU A 44 8.64 5.40 -2.35
N VAL A 45 7.51 4.99 -1.75
CA VAL A 45 6.17 5.38 -2.23
C VAL A 45 5.95 6.89 -2.10
N GLU A 46 6.34 7.51 -0.98
CA GLU A 46 6.26 8.97 -0.81
C GLU A 46 7.11 9.71 -1.85
N ILE A 47 8.31 9.22 -2.15
CA ILE A 47 9.18 9.77 -3.20
C ILE A 47 8.53 9.61 -4.59
N LEU A 48 7.84 8.49 -4.83
CA LEU A 48 7.16 8.22 -6.10
C LEU A 48 6.01 9.20 -6.33
N THR A 49 5.18 9.47 -5.32
CA THR A 49 4.00 10.34 -5.43
C THR A 49 4.34 11.81 -5.63
N ALA A 50 5.56 12.25 -5.31
CA ALA A 50 6.05 13.59 -5.65
C ALA A 50 6.17 13.86 -7.16
N ARG A 51 6.02 12.83 -8.00
CA ARG A 51 6.17 12.89 -9.46
C ARG A 51 4.80 12.93 -10.15
N PRO A 52 4.71 13.33 -11.44
CA PRO A 52 3.45 13.28 -12.18
C PRO A 52 2.81 11.88 -12.13
N ALA A 53 1.51 11.82 -11.81
CA ALA A 53 0.81 10.57 -11.61
C ALA A 53 0.75 9.76 -12.90
N THR A 54 0.96 8.45 -12.80
CA THR A 54 0.84 7.52 -13.93
C THR A 54 0.13 6.23 -13.47
N PRO A 55 -0.59 5.53 -14.36
CA PRO A 55 -1.22 4.25 -14.00
C PRO A 55 -0.23 3.21 -13.47
N ALA A 56 1.00 3.20 -13.98
CA ALA A 56 2.05 2.29 -13.51
C ALA A 56 2.48 2.56 -12.06
N MET A 57 2.37 3.80 -11.58
CA MET A 57 2.62 4.12 -10.17
C MET A 57 1.50 3.56 -9.30
N LEU A 58 0.24 3.68 -9.75
CA LEU A 58 -0.91 3.15 -9.02
C LEU A 58 -0.81 1.63 -8.87
N ASP A 59 -0.45 0.91 -9.94
CA ASP A 59 -0.25 -0.54 -9.89
C ASP A 59 0.86 -0.95 -8.89
N LEU A 60 1.96 -0.18 -8.82
CA LEU A 60 3.04 -0.45 -7.85
C LEU A 60 2.63 -0.15 -6.40
N VAL A 61 1.88 0.93 -6.17
CA VAL A 61 1.39 1.23 -4.82
C VAL A 61 0.42 0.14 -4.34
N GLU A 62 -0.41 -0.41 -5.23
CA GLU A 62 -1.26 -1.56 -4.91
C GLU A 62 -0.45 -2.80 -4.55
N GLU A 63 0.63 -3.09 -5.28
CA GLU A 63 1.53 -4.19 -4.94
C GLU A 63 2.24 -3.95 -3.60
N ALA A 64 2.67 -2.72 -3.33
CA ALA A 64 3.26 -2.32 -2.06
C ALA A 64 2.31 -2.54 -0.87
N ILE A 65 1.04 -2.15 -1.02
CA ILE A 65 0.00 -2.37 -0.01
C ILE A 65 -0.16 -3.86 0.30
N LEU A 66 -0.18 -4.71 -0.72
CA LEU A 66 -0.36 -6.16 -0.53
C LEU A 66 0.83 -6.81 0.18
N VAL A 67 2.05 -6.41 -0.18
CA VAL A 67 3.27 -6.87 0.50
C VAL A 67 3.30 -6.38 1.94
N TRP A 68 2.89 -5.13 2.17
CA TRP A 68 2.80 -4.59 3.51
C TRP A 68 1.75 -5.30 4.35
N ASP A 69 0.58 -5.63 3.80
CA ASP A 69 -0.47 -6.35 4.51
C ASP A 69 0.06 -7.67 5.09
N GLU A 70 0.78 -8.47 4.28
CA GLU A 70 1.41 -9.71 4.74
C GLU A 70 2.44 -9.46 5.86
N LEU A 71 3.32 -8.47 5.68
CA LEU A 71 4.34 -8.12 6.68
C LEU A 71 3.73 -7.58 7.99
N SER A 72 2.66 -6.80 7.88
CA SER A 72 1.96 -6.19 9.01
C SER A 72 1.39 -7.25 9.95
N GLY A 73 1.03 -8.43 9.42
CA GLY A 73 0.61 -9.58 10.21
C GLY A 73 1.65 -9.98 11.26
N HIS A 74 2.94 -9.94 10.91
CA HIS A 74 4.02 -10.24 11.85
C HIS A 74 4.18 -9.18 12.95
N LEU A 75 3.95 -7.90 12.63
CA LEU A 75 3.96 -6.83 13.62
C LEU A 75 2.77 -6.96 14.58
N ARG A 76 1.58 -7.27 14.05
CA ARG A 76 0.38 -7.53 14.85
C ARG A 76 0.57 -8.73 15.80
N ASP A 77 1.19 -9.81 15.32
CA ASP A 77 1.51 -10.97 16.15
C ASP A 77 2.54 -10.66 17.25
N ALA A 78 3.43 -9.71 16.99
CA ALA A 78 4.52 -9.33 17.89
C ALA A 78 4.30 -8.00 18.62
N TYR A 79 3.04 -7.53 18.73
CA TYR A 79 2.69 -6.19 19.21
C TYR A 79 3.31 -5.77 20.55
N HIS A 80 3.72 -6.72 21.39
CA HIS A 80 4.39 -6.48 22.66
C HIS A 80 5.84 -5.96 22.54
N ILE A 81 6.46 -6.16 21.38
CA ILE A 81 7.88 -5.85 21.16
C ILE A 81 8.12 -4.95 19.93
N THR A 82 7.09 -4.70 19.12
CA THR A 82 7.18 -3.75 18.00
C THR A 82 7.35 -2.32 18.52
N ARG A 83 8.05 -1.52 17.72
CA ARG A 83 8.29 -0.09 17.90
C ARG A 83 7.50 0.74 16.90
N THR A 84 7.18 0.16 15.76
CA THR A 84 6.33 0.75 14.72
C THR A 84 4.97 0.08 14.74
N GLU A 85 3.92 0.88 14.88
CA GLU A 85 2.55 0.40 14.70
C GLU A 85 2.32 0.12 13.21
N PRO A 86 1.64 -0.99 12.84
CA PRO A 86 1.30 -1.29 11.45
C PRO A 86 0.70 -0.09 10.69
N GLU A 87 -0.13 0.68 11.39
CA GLU A 87 -0.86 1.83 10.90
C GLU A 87 0.08 2.98 10.47
N GLU A 88 1.25 3.15 11.11
CA GLU A 88 2.24 4.18 10.73
C GLU A 88 2.78 3.99 9.30
N ILE A 89 2.74 2.76 8.78
CA ILE A 89 3.18 2.43 7.41
C ILE A 89 1.97 2.26 6.49
N THR A 90 0.85 1.74 7.00
CA THR A 90 -0.39 1.60 6.22
C THR A 90 -0.91 2.96 5.75
N GLU A 91 -0.94 3.96 6.64
CA GLU A 91 -1.46 5.30 6.33
C GLU A 91 -0.80 5.95 5.10
N PRO A 92 0.54 6.05 4.99
CA PRO A 92 1.18 6.64 3.81
C PRO A 92 0.94 5.83 2.52
N LEU A 93 0.86 4.50 2.59
CA LEU A 93 0.60 3.66 1.41
C LEU A 93 -0.83 3.83 0.88
N VAL A 94 -1.83 3.78 1.76
CA VAL A 94 -3.24 3.97 1.40
C VAL A 94 -3.48 5.42 0.98
N GLY A 95 -2.87 6.39 1.66
CA GLY A 95 -2.90 7.79 1.26
C GLY A 95 -2.35 8.03 -0.15
N ALA A 96 -1.22 7.39 -0.48
CA ALA A 96 -0.65 7.44 -1.83
C ALA A 96 -1.56 6.82 -2.90
N HIS A 97 -2.21 5.70 -2.59
CA HIS A 97 -3.17 5.07 -3.51
C HIS A 97 -4.35 6.02 -3.80
N ARG A 98 -4.96 6.57 -2.75
CA ARG A 98 -6.06 7.55 -2.86
C ARG A 98 -5.64 8.77 -3.69
N ASP A 99 -4.49 9.37 -3.39
CA ASP A 99 -3.96 10.54 -4.11
C ASP A 99 -3.74 10.24 -5.59
N LEU A 100 -3.21 9.06 -5.93
CA LEU A 100 -3.02 8.64 -7.31
C LEU A 100 -4.35 8.41 -8.03
N CYS A 101 -5.36 7.82 -7.39
CA CYS A 101 -6.70 7.69 -7.96
C CYS A 101 -7.30 9.06 -8.31
N GLU A 102 -7.20 10.03 -7.39
CA GLU A 102 -7.71 11.39 -7.60
C GLU A 102 -6.94 12.12 -8.72
N ARG A 103 -5.60 12.06 -8.70
CA ARG A 103 -4.76 12.77 -9.69
C ARG A 103 -4.79 12.16 -11.08
N LEU A 104 -5.16 10.89 -11.19
CA LEU A 104 -5.43 10.22 -12.47
C LEU A 104 -6.86 10.47 -12.97
N ASP A 105 -7.70 11.16 -12.18
CA ASP A 105 -9.09 11.45 -12.49
C ASP A 105 -9.87 10.16 -12.81
N LEU A 106 -9.67 9.11 -12.01
CA LEU A 106 -10.34 7.83 -12.19
C LEU A 106 -11.82 7.95 -11.84
N ASP A 107 -12.67 7.30 -12.65
CA ASP A 107 -14.10 7.24 -12.38
C ASP A 107 -14.36 6.49 -11.04
N PRO A 108 -15.40 6.89 -10.27
CA PRO A 108 -15.72 6.25 -8.98
C PRO A 108 -15.90 4.74 -9.03
N ASP A 109 -16.48 4.22 -10.12
CA ASP A 109 -16.63 2.77 -10.34
C ASP A 109 -15.27 2.07 -10.48
N GLU A 110 -14.31 2.69 -11.18
CA GLU A 110 -12.96 2.15 -11.31
C GLU A 110 -12.23 2.15 -9.96
N ILE A 111 -12.39 3.22 -9.18
CA ILE A 111 -11.84 3.29 -7.82
C ILE A 111 -12.45 2.19 -6.94
N ALA A 112 -13.78 2.01 -6.98
CA ALA A 112 -14.48 0.97 -6.23
C ALA A 112 -13.95 -0.43 -6.58
N ASP A 113 -13.83 -0.74 -7.88
CA ASP A 113 -13.30 -2.02 -8.37
C ASP A 113 -11.86 -2.26 -7.91
N ARG A 114 -11.01 -1.22 -7.89
CA ARG A 114 -9.62 -1.30 -7.41
C ARG A 114 -9.57 -1.56 -5.90
N VAL A 115 -10.35 -0.80 -5.13
CA VAL A 115 -10.43 -0.95 -3.67
C VAL A 115 -11.00 -2.32 -3.29
N ASP A 116 -12.07 -2.79 -3.94
CA ASP A 116 -12.64 -4.12 -3.69
C ASP A 116 -11.58 -5.21 -3.90
N ARG A 117 -10.77 -5.13 -4.97
CA ARG A 117 -9.67 -6.09 -5.19
C ARG A 117 -8.60 -6.05 -4.10
N LEU A 118 -8.29 -4.87 -3.55
CA LEU A 118 -7.34 -4.77 -2.45
C LEU A 118 -7.93 -5.37 -1.17
N VAL A 119 -9.17 -5.02 -0.83
CA VAL A 119 -9.89 -5.57 0.34
C VAL A 119 -10.00 -7.10 0.26
N GLU A 120 -10.29 -7.65 -0.92
CA GLU A 120 -10.35 -9.11 -1.13
C GLU A 120 -9.03 -9.81 -0.84
N ARG A 121 -7.90 -9.16 -1.16
CA ARG A 121 -6.56 -9.74 -1.09
C ARG A 121 -5.83 -9.43 0.21
N CYS A 122 -6.16 -8.33 0.87
CA CYS A 122 -5.65 -7.98 2.19
C CYS A 122 -6.34 -8.83 3.27
N HIS A 123 -5.54 -9.37 4.17
CA HIS A 123 -5.93 -10.28 5.25
C HIS A 123 -5.86 -9.63 6.64
N HIS A 124 -5.15 -8.51 6.78
CA HIS A 124 -4.84 -7.88 8.07
C HIS A 124 -5.49 -6.50 8.26
N ASP A 125 -6.63 -6.28 7.61
CA ASP A 125 -7.44 -5.05 7.63
C ASP A 125 -6.62 -3.79 7.31
N THR A 126 -5.66 -3.92 6.40
CA THR A 126 -4.79 -2.82 5.93
C THR A 126 -5.56 -1.77 5.13
N ILE A 127 -6.67 -2.15 4.47
CA ILE A 127 -7.50 -1.23 3.69
C ILE A 127 -8.73 -0.82 4.50
N ASP A 128 -8.80 0.46 4.83
CA ASP A 128 -10.03 1.10 5.30
C ASP A 128 -10.73 1.80 4.13
N VAL A 129 -11.90 1.30 3.76
CA VAL A 129 -12.71 1.83 2.65
C VAL A 129 -13.20 3.25 2.95
N ASP A 130 -13.35 3.62 4.22
CA ASP A 130 -13.83 4.95 4.60
C ASP A 130 -12.87 6.06 4.15
N VAL A 131 -11.59 5.74 3.95
CA VAL A 131 -10.58 6.66 3.38
C VAL A 131 -10.96 7.14 1.97
N TYR A 132 -11.76 6.36 1.23
CA TYR A 132 -12.17 6.63 -0.14
C TYR A 132 -13.58 7.25 -0.25
N ALA A 133 -14.26 7.50 0.87
CA ALA A 133 -15.67 7.93 0.86
C ALA A 133 -15.94 9.17 -0.02
N ASP A 134 -15.03 10.15 0.00
CA ASP A 134 -15.14 11.38 -0.80
C ASP A 134 -15.03 11.12 -2.31
N LEU A 135 -14.24 10.12 -2.72
CA LEU A 135 -14.00 9.77 -4.12
C LEU A 135 -15.11 8.86 -4.68
N LEU A 136 -15.70 8.02 -3.82
CA LEU A 136 -16.70 7.03 -4.21
C LEU A 136 -18.12 7.62 -4.24
N GLY A 137 -18.42 8.59 -3.37
CA GLY A 137 -19.78 9.11 -3.22
C GLY A 137 -20.78 7.99 -2.89
N GLU A 138 -21.74 7.72 -3.80
CA GLU A 138 -22.74 6.66 -3.64
C GLU A 138 -22.23 5.24 -4.04
N HIS A 139 -21.04 5.15 -4.66
CA HIS A 139 -20.47 3.92 -5.24
C HIS A 139 -19.65 3.11 -4.22
N VAL A 140 -20.13 3.03 -2.98
CA VAL A 140 -19.41 2.33 -1.91
C VAL A 140 -19.23 0.84 -2.28
N PRO A 141 -18.00 0.31 -2.21
CA PRO A 141 -17.68 -1.05 -2.58
C PRO A 141 -18.57 -2.06 -1.87
N ALA A 142 -18.91 -3.16 -2.55
CA ALA A 142 -19.91 -4.11 -2.07
C ALA A 142 -19.47 -4.80 -0.76
N ILE A 143 -18.16 -4.87 -0.51
CA ILE A 143 -17.59 -5.53 0.67
C ILE A 143 -17.81 -4.71 1.94
N SER A 144 -17.91 -3.38 1.86
CA SER A 144 -18.31 -2.54 3.01
C SER A 144 -19.75 -2.78 3.47
N ARG A 145 -20.58 -3.49 2.67
CA ARG A 145 -21.94 -3.86 3.08
C ARG A 145 -21.98 -5.11 3.98
N PHE A 146 -20.86 -5.80 4.18
CA PHE A 146 -20.79 -6.96 5.07
C PHE A 146 -19.53 -6.90 5.95
N PRO A 147 -19.66 -6.69 7.27
CA PRO A 147 -18.50 -6.79 8.16
C PRO A 147 -17.94 -8.21 8.07
N ARG A 148 -16.63 -8.32 7.78
CA ARG A 148 -15.90 -9.58 7.97
C ARG A 148 -16.03 -9.95 9.46
N ARG A 149 -16.54 -11.16 9.70
CA ARG A 149 -16.82 -11.70 11.04
C ARG A 149 -15.56 -12.21 11.73
#